data_AF-A0A101X5V6-F1
#
_entry.id   AF-A0A101X5V6-F1
#
_cell.length_a   1.000
_cell.length_b   1.000
_cell.length_c   1.000
_cell.angle_alpha   90.00
_cell.angle_beta   90.00
_cell.angle_gamma   90.00
#
_symmetry.space_group_name_H-M   'P 1'
#
loop_
_entity.id
_entity.type
_entity.pdbx_description
1 polymer ?
#
loop_
_entity_poly.entity_id
_entity_poly.type
_entity_poly.pdbx_seq_one_letter_code
_entity_poly.pdbx_strand_id
1 'polypeptide(L)'
;MAIRVRVKLSSIMGKVTIIKALVTTGYESQEPEILIPRSVAEDLGLMPKLPSGSEVRNYVLADGTVTRLILIPGAVQVWVIENDRVVGGVTAHVAVS
;
A
#
# COMPACT_ATOMS: atom_id res chain seq x y z
N MET A 1 12.15 8.39 12.91
CA MET A 1 11.03 9.34 13.01
C MET A 1 9.91 8.82 12.11
N ALA A 2 8.65 8.94 12.50
CA ALA A 2 7.52 8.45 11.70
C ALA A 2 6.51 9.58 11.51
N ILE A 3 6.01 9.75 10.28
CA ILE A 3 5.09 10.82 9.91
C ILE A 3 3.73 10.21 9.60
N ARG A 4 2.68 10.75 10.23
CA ARG A 4 1.29 10.37 9.91
C ARG A 4 0.77 11.33 8.85
N VAL A 5 0.33 10.79 7.73
CA VAL A 5 -0.29 11.56 6.64
C VAL A 5 -1.64 10.95 6.28
N ARG A 6 -2.54 11.77 5.73
CA ARG A 6 -3.74 11.23 5.06
C ARG A 6 -3.38 10.91 3.62
N VAL A 7 -3.71 9.70 3.18
CA VAL A 7 -3.49 9.28 1.79
C VAL A 7 -4.80 8.88 1.14
N LYS A 8 -4.97 9.31 -0.10
CA LYS A 8 -5.97 8.77 -1.02
C LYS A 8 -5.33 7.62 -1.78
N LEU A 9 -6.02 6.49 -1.81
CA LEU A 9 -5.65 5.34 -2.61
C LEU A 9 -6.71 5.15 -3.69
N SER A 10 -6.28 5.03 -4.94
CA SER A 10 -7.14 4.65 -6.06
C SER A 10 -6.66 3.33 -6.62
N SER A 11 -7.47 2.29 -6.48
CA SER A 11 -7.18 0.95 -6.99
C SER A 11 -7.38 0.87 -8.51
N ILE A 12 -6.64 -0.03 -9.15
CA ILE A 12 -6.86 -0.44 -10.54
C ILE A 12 -8.27 -0.99 -10.81
N MET A 13 -9.01 -1.39 -9.76
CA MET A 13 -10.42 -1.79 -9.83
C MET A 13 -11.39 -0.59 -9.82
N GLY A 14 -10.89 0.65 -9.84
CA GLY A 14 -11.70 1.87 -9.83
C GLY A 14 -12.26 2.24 -8.46
N LYS A 15 -11.89 1.51 -7.39
CA LYS A 15 -12.26 1.81 -6.01
C LYS A 15 -11.31 2.83 -5.40
N VAL A 16 -11.85 3.74 -4.59
CA VAL A 16 -11.10 4.81 -3.94
C VAL A 16 -11.36 4.78 -2.44
N THR A 17 -10.31 4.89 -1.65
CA THR A 17 -10.41 5.05 -0.18
C THR A 17 -9.44 6.11 0.31
N ILE A 18 -9.76 6.72 1.45
CA ILE A 18 -8.89 7.68 2.13
C ILE A 18 -8.59 7.13 3.52
N ILE A 19 -7.29 6.94 3.80
CA ILE A 19 -6.83 6.37 5.07
C ILE A 19 -5.75 7.26 5.69
N LYS A 20 -5.51 7.07 6.98
CA LYS A 20 -4.31 7.61 7.64
C LYS A 20 -3.20 6.58 7.48
N ALA A 21 -2.09 6.98 6.86
CA ALA A 21 -0.91 6.15 6.68
C ALA A 21 0.24 6.63 7.56
N LEU A 22 1.14 5.70 7.89
CA LEU A 22 2.38 5.97 8.61
C LEU A 22 3.55 5.83 7.64
N VAL A 23 4.27 6.91 7.41
CA VAL A 23 5.50 6.93 6.61
C VAL A 23 6.69 6.78 7.57
N THR A 24 7.52 5.77 7.32
CA THR A 24 8.70 5.47 8.13
C THR A 24 9.90 5.17 7.24
N THR A 25 11.11 5.33 7.78
CA THR A 25 12.37 4.94 7.11
C THR A 25 12.81 3.52 7.49
N GLY A 26 11.96 2.75 8.18
CA GLY A 26 12.31 1.41 8.69
C GLY A 26 12.20 0.30 7.64
N TYR A 27 11.68 0.63 6.47
CA TYR A 27 11.55 -0.28 5.33
C TYR A 27 11.62 0.57 4.04
N GLU A 28 12.36 0.07 3.06
CA GLU A 28 12.52 0.70 1.76
C GLU A 28 12.51 -0.37 0.66
N SER A 29 11.93 -0.03 -0.48
CA SER A 29 11.85 -0.85 -1.68
C SER A 29 12.27 -0.04 -2.90
N GLN A 30 12.73 -0.70 -3.96
CA GLN A 30 13.14 -0.01 -5.19
C GLN A 30 11.98 0.74 -5.86
N GLU A 31 10.80 0.12 -5.89
CA GLU A 31 9.57 0.71 -6.38
C GLU A 31 8.67 1.10 -5.20
N PRO A 32 7.82 2.14 -5.32
CA PRO A 32 6.90 2.53 -4.26
C PRO A 32 6.00 1.37 -3.84
N GLU A 33 5.98 1.08 -2.54
CA GLU A 33 5.18 0.01 -1.96
C GLU A 33 4.42 0.53 -0.74
N ILE A 34 3.17 0.08 -0.58
CA ILE A 34 2.36 0.39 0.61
C ILE A 34 1.84 -0.91 1.24
N LEU A 35 2.05 -1.02 2.55
CA LEU A 35 1.47 -2.08 3.37
C LEU A 35 0.08 -1.64 3.84
N ILE A 36 -0.95 -2.43 3.53
CA ILE A 36 -2.32 -2.17 3.98
C ILE A 36 -2.92 -3.39 4.70
N PRO A 37 -3.82 -3.17 5.67
CA PRO A 37 -4.60 -4.25 6.26
C PRO A 37 -5.53 -4.88 5.22
N ARG A 38 -5.84 -6.17 5.40
CA ARG A 38 -6.85 -6.88 4.61
C ARG A 38 -8.16 -6.12 4.42
N SER A 39 -8.70 -5.47 5.46
CA SER A 39 -9.95 -4.70 5.36
C SER A 39 -9.88 -3.57 4.33
N VAL A 40 -8.74 -2.86 4.27
CA VAL A 40 -8.52 -1.79 3.29
C VAL A 40 -8.34 -2.38 1.88
N ALA A 41 -7.72 -3.55 1.75
CA ALA A 41 -7.60 -4.25 0.48
C ALA A 41 -8.98 -4.69 -0.06
N GLU A 42 -9.88 -5.12 0.82
CA GLU A 42 -11.28 -5.44 0.50
C GLU A 42 -12.06 -4.18 0.06
N ASP A 43 -11.91 -3.05 0.77
CA ASP A 43 -12.52 -1.76 0.37
C ASP A 43 -12.06 -1.30 -1.02
N LEU A 44 -10.79 -1.56 -1.35
CA LEU A 44 -10.18 -1.28 -2.64
C LEU A 44 -10.51 -2.32 -3.73
N GLY A 45 -11.27 -3.36 -3.40
CA GLY A 45 -11.64 -4.44 -4.32
C GLY A 45 -10.45 -5.31 -4.76
N LEU A 46 -9.32 -5.23 -4.07
CA LEU A 46 -8.13 -6.04 -4.33
C LEU A 46 -8.24 -7.43 -3.69
N MET A 47 -9.21 -7.61 -2.80
CA MET A 47 -9.58 -8.89 -2.20
C MET A 47 -11.11 -9.06 -2.20
N PRO A 48 -11.63 -10.30 -2.23
CA PRO A 48 -10.90 -11.58 -2.24
C PRO A 48 -10.36 -11.98 -3.63
N LYS A 49 -10.81 -11.32 -4.70
CA LYS A 49 -10.37 -11.61 -6.07
C LYS A 49 -9.08 -10.85 -6.39
N LEU A 50 -7.95 -11.54 -6.24
CA LEU A 50 -6.64 -10.96 -6.48
C LEU A 50 -6.45 -10.57 -7.96
N PRO A 51 -5.90 -9.39 -8.25
CA PRO A 51 -5.51 -9.00 -9.60
C PRO A 51 -4.44 -9.93 -10.20
N SER A 52 -4.38 -9.99 -11.53
CA SER A 52 -3.35 -10.74 -12.25
C SER A 52 -1.95 -10.25 -11.89
N GLY A 53 -1.01 -11.19 -11.71
CA GLY A 53 0.36 -10.87 -11.29
C GLY A 53 0.56 -10.71 -9.78
N SER A 54 -0.47 -10.99 -8.97
CA SER A 54 -0.32 -11.07 -7.51
C SER A 54 0.55 -12.28 -7.14
N GLU A 55 1.47 -12.08 -6.19
CA GLU A 55 2.37 -13.12 -5.72
C GLU A 55 2.50 -13.12 -4.20
N VAL A 56 2.93 -14.26 -3.63
CA VAL A 56 3.29 -14.32 -2.21
C VAL A 56 4.78 -14.04 -2.10
N ARG A 57 5.14 -12.94 -1.44
CA ARG A 57 6.52 -12.50 -1.27
C ARG A 57 6.96 -12.62 0.19
N ASN A 58 8.21 -13.04 0.38
CA ASN A 58 8.84 -13.10 1.70
C ASN A 58 9.40 -11.72 2.05
N TYR A 59 9.05 -11.20 3.21
CA TYR A 59 9.55 -9.96 3.78
C TYR A 59 10.39 -10.30 5.01
N VAL A 60 11.63 -9.81 5.04
CA VAL A 60 12.53 -9.96 6.19
C VAL A 60 12.34 -8.75 7.10
N LEU A 61 11.96 -9.01 8.34
CA LEU A 61 11.74 -7.99 9.36
C LEU A 61 13.06 -7.59 10.04
N ALA A 62 13.03 -6.51 10.81
CA ALA A 62 14.21 -5.96 11.48
C ALA A 62 14.83 -6.94 12.50
N ASP A 63 14.06 -7.89 13.02
CA ASP A 63 14.53 -8.95 13.95
C ASP A 63 15.08 -10.20 13.22
N GLY A 64 15.12 -10.18 11.88
CA GLY A 64 15.56 -11.29 11.04
C GLY A 64 14.49 -12.34 10.77
N THR A 65 13.28 -12.20 11.31
CA THR A 65 12.17 -13.10 11.00
C THR A 65 11.63 -12.85 9.60
N VAL A 66 11.05 -13.90 9.01
CA VAL A 66 10.49 -13.85 7.65
C VAL A 66 8.98 -13.98 7.73
N THR A 67 8.26 -13.01 7.16
CA THR A 67 6.81 -13.06 6.99
C THR A 67 6.43 -13.18 5.52
N ARG A 68 5.27 -13.78 5.24
CA ARG A 68 4.72 -13.95 3.89
C ARG A 68 3.53 -13.05 3.71
N LEU A 69 3.63 -12.10 2.79
CA LEU A 69 2.56 -11.17 2.45
C LEU A 69 2.17 -11.36 0.98
N ILE A 70 0.93 -11.01 0.66
CA ILE A 70 0.48 -10.96 -0.73
C ILE A 70 0.92 -9.61 -1.30
N LEU A 71 1.76 -9.64 -2.31
CA LEU A 71 2.15 -8.46 -3.09
C LEU A 71 1.31 -8.39 -4.37
N ILE A 72 0.70 -7.24 -4.58
CA ILE A 72 -0.09 -6.92 -5.78
C ILE A 72 0.62 -5.78 -6.51
N PRO A 73 1.35 -6.08 -7.61
CA PRO A 73 2.14 -5.07 -8.29
C PRO A 73 1.28 -3.97 -8.93
N GLY A 74 1.60 -2.71 -8.64
CA GLY A 74 1.03 -1.54 -9.34
C GLY A 74 -0.47 -1.38 -9.11
N ALA A 75 -0.95 -1.88 -7.98
CA ALA A 75 -2.36 -2.02 -7.70
C ALA A 75 -3.07 -0.69 -7.38
N VAL A 76 -2.33 0.32 -6.93
CA VAL A 76 -2.91 1.60 -6.50
C VAL A 76 -2.09 2.79 -6.99
N GLN A 77 -2.79 3.89 -7.22
CA GLN A 77 -2.19 5.22 -7.23
C GLN A 77 -2.38 5.87 -5.85
N VAL A 78 -1.34 6.56 -5.37
CA VAL A 78 -1.29 7.17 -4.04
C VAL A 78 -1.17 8.69 -4.15
N TRP A 79 -1.98 9.40 -3.36
CA TRP A 79 -1.86 10.84 -3.14
C TRP A 79 -1.82 11.14 -1.65
N VAL A 80 -0.99 12.09 -1.25
CA VAL A 80 -1.02 12.69 0.08
C VAL A 80 -2.01 13.85 0.05
N ILE A 81 -2.94 13.88 1.01
CA ILE A 81 -3.95 14.93 1.17
C ILE A 81 -3.66 15.72 2.43
N GLU A 82 -3.42 17.01 2.28
CA GLU A 82 -3.42 17.97 3.38
C GLU A 82 -4.38 19.13 3.12
N ASN A 83 -4.58 19.98 4.13
CA ASN A 83 -5.60 21.03 4.07
C ASN A 83 -5.31 22.08 2.98
N ASP A 84 -4.03 22.29 2.65
CA ASP A 84 -3.57 23.28 1.66
C ASP A 84 -3.32 22.68 0.26
N ARG A 85 -3.04 21.38 0.17
CA ARG A 85 -2.69 20.73 -1.10
C ARG A 85 -2.99 19.24 -1.14
N VAL A 86 -3.15 18.74 -2.36
CA VAL A 86 -3.13 17.31 -2.69
C VAL A 86 -1.98 17.08 -3.65
N VAL A 87 -1.07 16.16 -3.31
CA VAL A 87 0.12 15.85 -4.12
C VAL A 87 0.24 14.35 -4.29
N GLY A 88 0.46 13.89 -5.52
CA GLY A 88 0.72 12.47 -5.80
C GLY A 88 0.24 12.05 -7.17
N GLY A 89 -0.34 10.85 -7.24
CA GLY A 89 -0.55 10.12 -8.49
C GLY A 89 0.57 9.13 -8.77
N VAL A 90 1.26 8.70 -7.70
CA VAL A 90 2.36 7.76 -7.80
C VAL A 90 1.78 6.35 -7.78
N THR A 91 2.10 5.56 -8.81
CA THR A 91 1.77 4.13 -8.84
C THR A 91 2.61 3.40 -7.80
N ALA A 92 1.96 2.60 -6.97
CA ALA A 92 2.60 1.80 -5.94
C ALA A 92 2.09 0.36 -5.97
N HIS A 93 2.95 -0.58 -5.58
CA HIS A 93 2.51 -1.93 -5.25
C HIS A 93 1.82 -1.94 -3.88
N VAL A 94 0.97 -2.94 -3.68
CA VAL A 94 0.26 -3.16 -2.41
C VAL A 94 0.73 -4.46 -1.80
N ALA A 95 1.29 -4.39 -0.60
CA ALA A 95 1.48 -5.55 0.27
C ALA A 95 0.27 -5.64 1.22
N VAL A 96 -0.31 -6.84 1.36
CA VAL A 96 -1.46 -7.07 2.24
C VAL A 96 -1.01 -7.86 3.47
N SER A 97 -1.27 -7.29 4.66
CA SER A 97 -1.11 -7.94 5.97
C SER A 97 -2.41 -8.51 6.51
#